data_AF-A0A162F7Y9-F1
#
_entry.id   AF-A0A162F7Y9-F1
#
_cell.length_a   1.000
_cell.length_b   1.000
_cell.length_c   1.000
_cell.angle_alpha   90.00
_cell.angle_beta   90.00
_cell.angle_gamma   90.00
#
_symmetry.space_group_name_H-M   'P 1'
#
loop_
_entity.id
_entity.type
_entity.pdbx_description
1 polymer ?
#
loop_
_entity_poly.entity_id
_entity_poly.type
_entity_poly.pdbx_seq_one_letter_code
_entity_poly.pdbx_strand_id
1 'polypeptide(L)'
;MEYALWRLRNKMEYSRIAQAFLGDTFTLAQLREVHEAVLQRPLDPANFRRTIEASRAVVPTGQRLTGTRHRPPRLYRYDASAALVDNGPLPI
;
A
#
# COMPACT_ATOMS: atom_id res chain seq x y z
N MET A 1 0.19 -4.53 23.22
CA MET A 1 1.08 -3.45 22.75
C MET A 1 1.89 -3.86 21.51
N GLU A 2 2.31 -5.12 21.36
CA GLU A 2 3.20 -5.56 20.25
C GLU A 2 2.56 -5.57 18.84
N TYR A 3 1.23 -5.75 18.76
CA TYR A 3 0.50 -5.82 17.49
C TYR A 3 0.54 -4.52 16.68
N ALA A 4 0.58 -3.35 17.35
CA ALA A 4 0.64 -2.06 16.68
C ALA A 4 1.97 -1.86 15.95
N LEU A 5 3.08 -2.25 16.59
CA LEU A 5 4.42 -2.15 16.02
C LEU A 5 4.62 -3.14 14.86
N TRP A 6 4.13 -4.38 15.01
CA TRP A 6 4.17 -5.38 13.95
C TRP A 6 3.38 -4.93 12.71
N ARG A 7 2.17 -4.37 12.90
CA ARG A 7 1.35 -3.80 11.83
C ARG A 7 2.05 -2.64 11.11
N LEU A 8 2.70 -1.76 11.86
CA LEU A 8 3.40 -0.62 11.31
C LEU A 8 4.61 -1.06 10.48
N ARG A 9 5.43 -1.96 11.01
CA ARG A 9 6.63 -2.47 10.34
C ARG A 9 6.29 -3.23 9.05
N ASN A 10 5.36 -4.18 9.11
CA ASN A 10 4.89 -4.91 7.94
C ASN A 10 4.35 -3.97 6.87
N LYS A 11 3.55 -2.98 7.28
CA LYS A 11 2.98 -1.99 6.37
C LYS A 11 4.06 -1.17 5.66
N MET A 12 5.10 -0.73 6.38
CA MET A 12 6.22 -0.02 5.78
C MET A 12 7.02 -0.89 4.81
N GLU A 13 7.20 -2.18 5.12
CA GLU A 13 7.86 -3.13 4.22
C GLU A 13 7.04 -3.34 2.95
N TYR A 14 5.73 -3.58 3.08
CA TYR A 14 4.85 -3.70 1.93
C TYR A 14 4.80 -2.41 1.10
N SER A 15 4.85 -1.24 1.74
CA SER A 15 4.97 0.05 1.04
C SER A 15 6.22 0.13 0.18
N ARG A 16 7.38 -0.17 0.74
CA ARG A 16 8.66 -0.11 0.01
C ARG A 16 8.73 -1.15 -1.09
N ILE A 17 8.29 -2.38 -0.82
CA ILE A 17 8.24 -3.45 -1.82
C ILE A 17 7.33 -3.04 -2.97
N ALA A 18 6.08 -2.66 -2.68
CA ALA A 18 5.15 -2.25 -3.72
C ALA A 18 5.62 -1.01 -4.50
N GLN A 19 6.27 -0.03 -3.86
CA GLN A 19 6.86 1.10 -4.57
C GLN A 19 8.01 0.68 -5.50
N ALA A 20 8.87 -0.27 -5.07
CA ALA A 20 9.93 -0.81 -5.91
C ALA A 20 9.39 -1.59 -7.11
N PHE A 21 8.27 -2.31 -6.95
CA PHE A 21 7.66 -3.10 -8.04
C PHE A 21 6.72 -2.30 -8.94
N LEU A 22 5.94 -1.37 -8.39
CA LEU A 22 4.85 -0.67 -9.10
C LEU A 22 5.17 0.79 -9.45
N GLY A 23 6.23 1.35 -8.87
CA GLY A 23 6.63 2.75 -9.03
C GLY A 23 5.87 3.72 -8.14
N ASP A 24 5.88 5.01 -8.51
CA ASP A 24 5.36 6.11 -7.69
C ASP A 24 3.82 6.10 -7.59
N THR A 25 3.15 5.56 -8.61
CA THR A 25 1.68 5.47 -8.67
C THR A 25 1.23 4.10 -9.14
N PHE A 26 0.21 3.56 -8.47
CA PHE A 26 -0.25 2.19 -8.68
C PHE A 26 -1.74 2.05 -8.44
N THR A 27 -2.32 0.97 -8.94
CA THR A 27 -3.72 0.63 -8.69
C THR A 27 -3.87 -0.27 -7.46
N LEU A 28 -5.03 -0.25 -6.80
CA LEU A 28 -5.31 -1.18 -5.69
C LEU A 28 -5.26 -2.64 -6.14
N ALA A 29 -5.56 -2.92 -7.41
CA ALA A 29 -5.48 -4.26 -7.98
C ALA A 29 -4.03 -4.75 -8.06
N GLN A 30 -3.12 -3.93 -8.59
CA GLN A 30 -1.69 -4.24 -8.64
C GLN A 30 -1.10 -4.40 -7.24
N LEU A 31 -1.48 -3.54 -6.30
CA LEU A 31 -1.02 -3.67 -4.92
C LEU A 31 -1.50 -5.00 -4.31
N ARG A 32 -2.75 -5.39 -4.55
CA ARG A 32 -3.29 -6.68 -4.13
C ARG A 32 -2.47 -7.83 -4.71
N GLU A 33 -2.15 -7.80 -6.01
CA GLU A 33 -1.34 -8.86 -6.66
C GLU A 33 0.04 -9.01 -6.03
N VAL A 34 0.74 -7.90 -5.72
CA VAL A 34 2.02 -7.95 -5.00
C VAL A 34 1.86 -8.56 -3.61
N HIS A 35 0.82 -8.18 -2.88
CA HIS A 35 0.55 -8.77 -1.57
C HIS A 35 0.19 -10.25 -1.64
N GLU A 36 -0.58 -10.68 -2.64
CA GLU A 36 -0.88 -12.09 -2.88
C GLU A 36 0.38 -12.88 -3.21
N ALA A 37 1.28 -12.31 -4.01
CA ALA A 37 2.58 -12.91 -4.32
C ALA A 37 3.49 -13.02 -3.09
N VAL A 38 3.50 -12.02 -2.19
CA VAL A 38 4.32 -12.07 -0.96
C VAL A 38 3.71 -13.03 0.07
N LEU A 39 2.39 -13.00 0.26
CA LEU A 39 1.69 -13.85 1.23
C LEU A 39 1.42 -15.27 0.70
N GLN A 40 1.71 -15.53 -0.59
CA GLN A 40 1.44 -16.79 -1.29
C GLN A 40 -0.01 -17.27 -1.11
N ARG A 41 -0.96 -16.34 -1.04
CA ARG A 41 -2.39 -16.63 -0.83
C ARG A 41 -3.27 -15.60 -1.54
N PRO A 42 -4.46 -16.00 -2.01
CA PRO A 42 -5.40 -15.07 -2.59
C PRO A 42 -5.97 -14.12 -1.52
N LEU A 43 -6.14 -12.85 -1.90
CA LEU A 43 -6.73 -11.81 -1.07
C LEU A 43 -8.04 -11.35 -1.68
N ASP A 44 -9.07 -11.31 -0.84
CA ASP A 44 -10.37 -10.77 -1.26
C ASP A 44 -10.27 -9.26 -1.52
N PRO A 45 -10.70 -8.78 -2.71
CA PRO A 45 -10.54 -7.37 -3.09
C PRO A 45 -11.36 -6.40 -2.22
N ALA A 46 -12.50 -6.82 -1.67
CA ALA A 46 -13.32 -5.97 -0.79
C ALA A 46 -12.65 -5.81 0.59
N ASN A 47 -12.18 -6.92 1.17
CA ASN A 47 -11.43 -6.90 2.42
C ASN A 47 -10.10 -6.16 2.28
N PHE A 48 -9.41 -6.36 1.15
CA PHE A 48 -8.15 -5.68 0.86
C PHE A 48 -8.34 -4.17 0.80
N ARG A 49 -9.32 -3.72 0.00
CA ARG A 49 -9.66 -2.30 -0.09
C ARG A 49 -10.00 -1.71 1.28
N ARG A 50 -10.86 -2.37 2.06
CA ARG A 50 -11.22 -1.93 3.41
C ARG A 50 -10.01 -1.83 4.33
N THR A 51 -9.09 -2.79 4.26
CA THR A 51 -7.86 -2.81 5.06
C THR A 51 -6.94 -1.65 4.70
N ILE A 52 -6.74 -1.40 3.41
CA ILE A 52 -5.88 -0.31 2.92
C ILE A 52 -6.48 1.07 3.23
N GLU A 53 -7.79 1.24 3.01
CA GLU A 53 -8.52 2.47 3.35
C GLU A 53 -8.48 2.74 4.86
N ALA A 54 -8.74 1.72 5.70
CA ALA A 54 -8.63 1.84 7.16
C ALA A 54 -7.20 2.14 7.63
N SER A 55 -6.21 1.70 6.87
CA SER A 55 -4.80 1.91 7.18
C SER A 55 -4.35 3.36 6.91
N ARG A 56 -5.07 4.13 6.08
CA ARG A 56 -4.63 5.47 5.60
C ARG A 56 -3.21 5.45 5.02
N ALA A 57 -2.82 4.31 4.45
CA ALA A 57 -1.46 4.06 3.94
C ALA A 57 -1.23 4.71 2.58
N VAL A 58 -2.30 4.81 1.80
CA VAL A 58 -2.29 5.25 0.43
C VAL A 58 -3.29 6.37 0.27
N VAL A 59 -2.92 7.34 -0.55
CA VAL A 59 -3.76 8.47 -0.92
C VAL A 59 -4.19 8.30 -2.37
N PRO A 60 -5.47 8.57 -2.70
CA PRO A 60 -5.89 8.63 -4.09
C PRO A 60 -5.18 9.81 -4.76
N THR A 61 -4.53 9.57 -5.90
CA THR A 61 -3.84 10.63 -6.65
C THR A 61 -4.79 11.52 -7.45
N GLY A 62 -6.08 11.14 -7.54
CA GLY A 62 -7.05 11.76 -8.44
C GLY A 62 -6.86 11.36 -9.91
N GLN A 63 -5.70 10.80 -10.26
CA GLN A 63 -5.41 10.30 -11.59
C GLN A 63 -6.00 8.90 -11.78
N ARG A 64 -6.19 8.52 -13.03
CA ARG A 64 -6.59 7.17 -13.43
C ARG A 64 -5.55 6.62 -14.38
N LEU A 65 -5.36 5.31 -14.38
CA LEU A 65 -4.41 4.66 -15.26
C LEU A 65 -4.91 4.84 -16.71
N THR A 66 -4.19 5.64 -17.49
CA THR A 66 -4.51 5.91 -18.89
C THR A 66 -3.95 4.78 -19.75
N GLY A 67 -4.73 4.25 -20.69
CA GLY A 67 -4.28 3.19 -21.61
C GLY A 67 -4.87 1.80 -21.37
N THR A 68 -5.76 1.62 -20.39
CA THR A 68 -6.51 0.35 -20.23
C THR A 68 -7.78 0.32 -21.07
N ARG A 69 -8.03 -0.81 -21.74
CA ARG A 69 -9.17 -1.05 -22.65
C ARG A 69 -10.56 -1.00 -21.97
N HIS A 70 -10.59 -1.03 -20.63
CA HIS A 70 -11.80 -0.89 -19.81
C HIS A 70 -11.64 0.20 -18.75
N ARG A 71 -12.77 0.59 -18.11
CA ARG A 71 -12.93 1.65 -17.11
C ARG A 71 -11.61 1.87 -16.34
N PRO A 72 -10.95 3.04 -16.52
CA PRO A 72 -9.58 3.20 -16.06
C PRO A 72 -9.52 3.12 -14.54
N PRO A 73 -8.70 2.22 -13.97
CA PRO A 73 -8.57 2.07 -12.53
C PRO A 73 -7.98 3.34 -11.92
N ARG A 74 -8.45 3.69 -10.72
CA ARG A 74 -7.93 4.86 -10.00
C ARG A 74 -6.50 4.59 -9.55
N LEU A 75 -5.64 5.59 -9.72
CA LEU A 75 -4.27 5.55 -9.26
C LEU A 75 -4.19 6.04 -7.81
N TYR A 76 -3.41 5.30 -7.04
CA TYR A 76 -3.09 5.54 -5.66
C TYR A 76 -1.57 5.70 -5.54
N ARG A 77 -1.15 6.38 -4.49
CA ARG A 77 0.25 6.54 -4.12
C ARG A 77 0.37 6.37 -2.62
N TYR A 78 1.53 5.93 -2.16
CA TYR A 78 1.79 5.87 -0.72
C TYR A 78 1.78 7.26 -0.10
N ASP A 79 1.21 7.35 1.10
CA ASP A 79 1.29 8.56 1.89
C ASP A 79 2.74 8.72 2.38
N ALA A 80 3.46 9.69 1.82
CA ALA A 80 4.85 9.95 2.19
C ALA A 80 4.97 10.42 3.65
N SER A 81 3.91 11.00 4.25
CA SER A 81 3.89 11.38 5.66
C SER A 81 3.97 10.15 6.59
N ALA A 82 3.36 9.03 6.18
CA ALA A 82 3.52 7.75 6.87
C ALA A 82 4.92 7.12 6.71
N ALA A 83 5.70 7.53 5.70
CA ALA A 83 7.10 7.12 5.53
C ALA A 83 8.07 8.05 6.26
N LEU A 84 7.72 9.33 6.44
CA LEU A 84 8.53 10.35 7.10
C LEU A 84 8.51 10.29 8.63
N VAL A 85 7.75 9.39 9.25
CA VAL A 85 7.88 9.08 10.68
C VAL A 85 9.11 8.20 11.00
N ASP A 86 9.93 7.89 10.00
CA ASP A 86 11.28 7.37 10.20
C ASP A 86 12.23 8.54 10.49
N ASN A 87 12.27 8.99 11.74
CA ASN A 87 13.43 9.69 12.31
C ASN A 87 13.40 9.59 13.84
N GLY A 88 14.17 8.62 14.38
CA GLY A 88 14.64 8.64 15.75
C GLY A 88 14.65 7.27 16.44
N PRO A 89 15.80 6.77 16.91
CA PRO A 89 15.83 5.65 17.84
C PRO A 89 15.11 6.06 19.14
N LEU A 90 14.42 5.10 19.76
CA LEU A 90 13.80 5.27 21.08
C LEU A 90 14.85 5.76 22.10
N PRO A 91 14.53 6.73 22.97
CA PRO A 91 15.45 7.11 24.04
C PRO A 91 15.69 5.90 24.95
N ILE A 92 16.98 5.62 25.17
CA ILE A 92 17.52 4.67 26.15
C ILE A 92 17.13 5.05 27.58
#